data_AF-A0A3A4W7F5-F1
#
_entry.id   AF-A0A3A4W7F5-F1
#
_cell.length_a   1.000
_cell.length_b   1.000
_cell.length_c   1.000
_cell.angle_alpha   90.00
_cell.angle_beta   90.00
_cell.angle_gamma   90.00
#
_symmetry.space_group_name_H-M   'P 1'
#
loop_
_entity.id
_entity.type
_entity.pdbx_description
1 polymer ?
#
loop_
_entity_poly.entity_id
_entity_poly.type
_entity_poly.pdbx_seq_one_letter_code
_entity_poly.pdbx_strand_id
1 'polypeptide(L)'
;MERAFEERVLRTLGERRTHLVPIFHDVLNIAGRIREIIPTLFICINLDRRSRIEVHDLNEDYTLVSVPPVPKIDGRILEWIREHSRIHHGRRVMRKILTEAEEIKYRMRRRRREEHEAMAREIRPLIARLPVGA
;
A
#
# COMPACT_ATOMS: atom_id res chain seq x y z
N MET A 1 20.49 -2.08 16.55
CA MET A 1 19.27 -1.82 15.75
C MET A 1 18.03 -1.76 16.62
N GLU A 2 17.84 -2.69 17.56
CA GLU A 2 16.60 -2.79 18.37
C GLU A 2 16.33 -1.54 19.26
N ARG A 3 17.33 -1.04 19.99
CA ARG A 3 17.18 0.20 20.80
C ARG A 3 16.72 1.42 19.99
N ALA A 4 17.24 1.59 18.77
CA ALA A 4 16.86 2.71 17.91
C ALA A 4 15.39 2.62 17.44
N PHE A 5 14.85 1.41 17.30
CA PHE A 5 13.44 1.19 16.99
C PHE A 5 12.56 1.53 18.19
N GLU A 6 12.93 1.06 19.39
CA GLU A 6 12.18 1.32 20.63
C GLU A 6 12.12 2.81 20.95
N GLU A 7 13.25 3.51 20.85
CA GLU A 7 13.32 4.96 21.02
C GLU A 7 12.42 5.71 20.03
N ARG A 8 12.34 5.22 18.77
CA ARG A 8 11.42 5.78 17.77
C ARG A 8 9.96 5.55 18.16
N VAL A 9 9.59 4.33 18.56
CA VAL A 9 8.23 4.01 19.01
C VAL A 9 7.84 4.86 20.21
N LEU A 10 8.69 4.95 21.23
CA LEU A 10 8.43 5.75 22.42
C LEU A 10 8.27 7.25 22.10
N ARG A 11 9.10 7.78 21.21
CA ARG A 11 8.97 9.16 20.72
C ARG A 11 7.66 9.37 19.95
N THR A 12 7.28 8.42 19.09
CA THR A 12 6.03 8.45 18.33
C THR A 12 4.81 8.39 19.24
N LEU A 13 4.85 7.61 20.32
CA LEU A 13 3.73 7.53 21.28
C LEU A 13 3.66 8.79 22.17
N GLY A 14 4.82 9.31 22.61
CA GLY A 14 4.96 10.61 23.27
C GLY A 14 3.97 10.88 24.41
N GLU A 15 3.75 12.18 24.70
CA GLU A 15 2.87 12.62 25.80
C GLU A 15 1.37 12.51 25.46
N ARG A 16 1.02 12.35 24.18
CA ARG A 16 -0.38 12.40 23.72
C ARG A 16 -1.11 11.06 23.77
N ARG A 17 -0.39 9.94 23.89
CA ARG A 17 -0.97 8.58 23.91
C ARG A 17 -0.43 7.76 25.07
N THR A 18 -0.48 8.33 26.27
CA THR A 18 -0.08 7.67 27.53
C THR A 18 -0.90 6.41 27.84
N HIS A 19 -2.09 6.27 27.24
CA HIS A 19 -2.93 5.07 27.32
C HIS A 19 -2.46 3.90 26.43
N LEU A 20 -1.49 4.12 25.52
CA LEU A 20 -0.90 3.07 24.69
C LEU A 20 0.44 2.63 25.27
N VAL A 21 0.55 1.36 25.60
CA VAL A 21 1.78 0.75 26.10
C VAL A 21 2.38 -0.12 25.00
N PRO A 22 3.54 0.22 24.42
CA PRO A 22 4.16 -0.59 23.39
C PRO A 22 4.72 -1.89 23.97
N ILE A 23 4.68 -2.94 23.15
CA ILE A 23 5.23 -4.25 23.49
C ILE A 23 6.37 -4.55 22.55
N PHE A 24 7.58 -4.53 23.10
CA PHE A 24 8.81 -4.83 22.37
C PHE A 24 9.23 -6.28 22.53
N HIS A 25 8.89 -6.88 23.66
CA HIS A 25 9.24 -8.25 24.01
C HIS A 25 8.03 -8.96 24.61
N ASP A 26 7.78 -10.17 24.13
CA ASP A 26 6.76 -11.07 24.65
C ASP A 26 7.31 -12.50 24.66
N VAL A 27 6.70 -13.38 25.45
CA VAL A 27 7.18 -14.76 25.67
C VAL A 27 7.29 -15.56 24.37
N LEU A 28 6.44 -15.26 23.38
CA LEU A 28 6.38 -15.97 22.10
C LEU A 28 7.15 -15.22 20.99
N ASN A 29 7.82 -14.12 21.33
CA ASN A 29 8.49 -13.21 20.40
C ASN A 29 7.59 -12.79 19.22
N ILE A 30 6.29 -12.60 19.46
CA ILE A 30 5.34 -12.11 18.46
C ILE A 30 5.74 -10.72 17.97
N ALA A 31 6.12 -9.82 18.87
CA ALA A 31 6.56 -8.46 18.52
C ALA A 31 7.78 -8.48 17.59
N GLY A 32 8.80 -9.30 17.88
CA GLY A 32 9.96 -9.48 17.02
C GLY A 32 9.58 -10.08 15.66
N ARG A 33 8.79 -11.15 15.65
CA ARG A 33 8.36 -11.84 14.42
C ARG A 33 7.47 -10.97 13.53
N ILE A 34 6.69 -10.06 14.09
CA ILE A 34 5.95 -9.06 13.31
C ILE A 34 6.92 -8.10 12.61
N ARG A 35 7.95 -7.64 13.31
CA ARG A 35 8.99 -6.78 12.74
C ARG A 35 9.79 -7.48 11.64
N GLU A 36 9.96 -8.80 11.71
CA GLU A 36 10.55 -9.58 10.60
C GLU A 36 9.66 -9.59 9.36
N ILE A 37 8.32 -9.57 9.52
CA ILE A 37 7.37 -9.56 8.41
C ILE A 37 7.25 -8.14 7.83
N ILE A 38 7.05 -7.13 8.68
CA ILE A 38 7.02 -5.72 8.31
C ILE A 38 7.83 -4.93 9.35
N PRO A 39 9.04 -4.45 9.00
CA PRO A 39 9.98 -3.81 9.94
C PRO A 39 9.47 -2.59 10.68
N THR A 40 8.36 -1.99 10.23
CA THR A 40 7.80 -0.76 10.79
C THR A 40 6.58 -0.99 11.67
N LEU A 41 6.06 -2.22 11.75
CA LEU A 41 4.94 -2.55 12.62
C LEU A 41 5.38 -2.76 14.07
N PHE A 42 4.53 -2.33 15.00
CA PHE A 42 4.66 -2.60 16.43
C PHE A 42 3.31 -2.86 17.08
N ILE A 43 3.33 -3.56 18.22
CA ILE A 43 2.13 -3.85 19.02
C ILE A 43 2.04 -2.89 20.19
N CYS A 44 0.82 -2.46 20.51
CA CYS A 44 0.48 -1.76 21.74
C CYS A 44 -0.67 -2.44 22.49
N ILE A 45 -0.71 -2.27 23.81
CA ILE A 45 -1.92 -2.45 24.60
C ILE A 45 -2.57 -1.09 24.81
N ASN A 46 -3.86 -1.00 24.52
CA ASN A 46 -4.67 0.17 24.80
C ASN A 46 -5.38 0.04 26.15
N LEU A 47 -4.89 0.77 27.15
CA LEU A 47 -5.38 0.73 28.53
C LEU A 47 -6.82 1.26 28.65
N ASP A 48 -7.18 2.29 27.88
CA ASP A 48 -8.52 2.89 27.90
C ASP A 48 -9.59 1.96 27.32
N ARG A 49 -9.19 1.04 26.42
CA ARG A 49 -10.09 0.12 25.72
C ARG A 49 -10.05 -1.29 26.27
N ARG A 50 -10.09 -1.44 27.61
CA ARG A 50 -10.07 -2.74 28.31
C ARG A 50 -8.82 -3.57 27.97
N SER A 51 -7.66 -2.91 27.87
CA SER A 51 -6.39 -3.58 27.52
C SER A 51 -6.43 -4.31 26.17
N ARG A 52 -7.15 -3.75 25.19
CA ARG A 52 -7.23 -4.33 23.85
C ARG A 52 -5.88 -4.20 23.14
N ILE A 53 -5.52 -5.24 22.40
CA ILE A 53 -4.28 -5.27 21.61
C ILE A 53 -4.50 -4.51 20.31
N GLU A 54 -3.57 -3.65 19.96
CA GLU A 54 -3.58 -2.83 18.77
C GLU A 54 -2.27 -2.98 18.01
N VAL A 55 -2.32 -2.98 16.67
CA VAL A 55 -1.14 -3.00 15.82
C VAL A 55 -1.02 -1.65 15.10
N HIS A 56 0.15 -1.04 15.19
CA HIS A 56 0.45 0.30 14.68
C HIS A 56 1.65 0.24 13.71
N ASP A 57 1.76 1.21 12.81
CA ASP A 57 2.88 1.35 11.85
C ASP A 57 3.67 2.63 12.12
N LEU A 58 4.99 2.57 12.07
CA LEU A 58 5.89 3.73 12.17
C LEU A 58 5.98 4.56 10.88
N ASN A 59 5.56 4.03 9.73
CA ASN A 59 5.64 4.73 8.43
C ASN A 59 4.44 5.64 8.15
N GLU A 60 3.28 5.33 8.71
CA GLU A 60 2.13 6.21 8.61
C GLU A 60 2.13 7.12 9.83
N ASP A 61 1.92 8.43 9.60
CA ASP A 61 1.73 9.40 10.66
C ASP A 61 0.46 9.06 11.47
N TYR A 62 0.61 8.15 12.43
CA TYR A 62 -0.30 7.90 13.56
C TYR A 62 -1.55 7.04 13.33
N THR A 63 -1.57 6.14 12.34
CA THR A 63 -2.74 5.27 12.09
C THR A 63 -2.63 3.93 12.82
N LEU A 64 -3.59 3.67 13.71
CA LEU A 64 -3.95 2.30 14.12
C LEU A 64 -4.15 1.49 12.85
N VAL A 65 -3.28 0.53 12.58
CA VAL A 65 -3.35 -0.28 11.35
C VAL A 65 -4.56 -1.17 11.45
N SER A 66 -4.72 -1.85 12.59
CA SER A 66 -5.87 -2.70 12.84
C SER A 66 -5.88 -3.25 14.27
N VAL A 67 -6.99 -3.86 14.65
CA VAL A 67 -7.16 -4.57 15.92
C VAL A 67 -7.34 -6.06 15.67
N PRO A 68 -6.40 -6.91 16.11
CA PRO A 68 -6.57 -8.36 16.02
C PRO A 68 -7.84 -8.81 16.75
N PRO A 69 -8.60 -9.78 16.21
CA PRO A 69 -9.80 -10.32 16.85
C PRO A 69 -9.44 -11.32 17.98
N VAL A 70 -8.35 -11.06 18.71
CA VAL A 70 -7.88 -11.91 19.79
C VAL A 70 -7.61 -11.08 21.05
N PRO A 71 -7.98 -11.61 22.24
CA PRO A 71 -7.83 -10.87 23.48
C PRO A 71 -6.39 -10.92 24.05
N LYS A 72 -5.50 -11.74 23.47
CA LYS A 72 -4.15 -12.01 23.96
C LYS A 72 -3.15 -12.03 22.83
N ILE A 73 -1.89 -11.76 23.15
CA ILE A 73 -0.77 -11.84 22.21
C ILE A 73 -0.41 -13.30 22.02
N ASP A 74 -0.75 -13.83 20.84
CA ASP A 74 -0.44 -15.20 20.47
C ASP A 74 -0.17 -15.32 18.95
N GLY A 75 0.11 -16.54 18.51
CA GLY A 75 0.43 -16.84 17.11
C GLY A 75 -0.67 -16.44 16.11
N ARG A 76 -1.94 -16.34 16.54
CA ARG A 76 -3.04 -15.92 15.65
C ARG A 76 -2.90 -14.47 15.23
N ILE A 77 -2.23 -13.63 16.02
CA ILE A 77 -1.88 -12.26 15.60
C ILE A 77 -0.94 -12.31 14.40
N LEU A 78 0.02 -13.25 14.35
CA LEU A 78 0.91 -13.39 13.20
C LEU A 78 0.16 -13.88 11.97
N GLU A 79 -0.70 -14.88 12.12
CA GLU A 79 -1.55 -15.38 11.03
C GLU A 79 -2.44 -14.26 10.49
N TRP A 80 -3.12 -13.56 11.39
CA TRP A 80 -3.96 -12.43 11.02
C TRP A 80 -3.16 -11.29 10.39
N ILE A 81 -1.98 -10.94 10.88
CA ILE A 81 -1.09 -9.96 10.25
C ILE A 81 -0.67 -10.47 8.87
N ARG A 82 -0.35 -11.74 8.67
CA ARG A 82 -0.04 -12.25 7.33
C ARG A 82 -1.24 -12.16 6.38
N GLU A 83 -2.44 -12.38 6.89
CA GLU A 83 -3.70 -12.31 6.13
C GLU A 83 -4.18 -10.87 5.86
N HIS A 84 -3.93 -9.93 6.78
CA HIS A 84 -4.48 -8.58 6.81
C HIS A 84 -3.45 -7.46 6.63
N SER A 85 -2.15 -7.74 6.81
CA SER A 85 -1.06 -6.81 6.49
C SER A 85 -0.94 -6.67 4.98
N ARG A 86 -1.75 -5.75 4.51
CA ARG A 86 -1.99 -5.43 3.12
C ARG A 86 -0.95 -4.42 2.60
N ILE A 87 0.34 -4.72 2.75
CA ILE A 87 1.29 -4.46 1.64
C ILE A 87 0.70 -5.09 0.34
N HIS A 88 -0.11 -6.16 0.47
CA HIS A 88 -0.88 -6.90 -0.55
C HIS A 88 -2.25 -6.35 -1.00
N HIS A 89 -2.84 -5.31 -0.38
CA HIS A 89 -4.03 -4.64 -0.95
C HIS A 89 -3.65 -3.34 -1.65
N GLY A 90 -2.74 -2.54 -1.08
CA GLY A 90 -2.22 -1.32 -1.72
C GLY A 90 -1.44 -1.58 -3.02
N ARG A 91 -0.54 -2.58 -3.05
CA ARG A 91 0.15 -2.97 -4.30
C ARG A 91 -0.78 -3.57 -5.37
N ARG A 92 -1.89 -4.18 -4.98
CA ARG A 92 -2.89 -4.79 -5.90
C ARG A 92 -3.80 -3.73 -6.52
N VAL A 93 -4.10 -2.67 -5.77
CA VAL A 93 -4.79 -1.47 -6.24
C VAL A 93 -3.89 -0.66 -7.18
N MET A 94 -2.62 -0.44 -6.82
CA MET A 94 -1.67 0.33 -7.65
C MET A 94 -1.31 -0.37 -8.98
N ARG A 95 -1.23 -1.72 -9.01
CA ARG A 95 -0.99 -2.49 -10.26
C ARG A 95 -2.17 -2.43 -11.23
N LYS A 96 -3.41 -2.46 -10.73
CA LYS A 96 -4.61 -2.29 -11.56
C LYS A 96 -4.64 -0.91 -12.23
N ILE A 97 -4.34 0.15 -11.47
CA ILE A 97 -4.27 1.52 -11.98
C ILE A 97 -3.22 1.65 -13.09
N LEU A 98 -2.05 1.02 -12.92
CA LEU A 98 -0.99 1.04 -13.93
C LEU A 98 -1.36 0.26 -15.21
N THR A 99 -1.98 -0.92 -15.10
CA THR A 99 -2.41 -1.72 -16.27
C THR A 99 -3.52 -1.02 -17.07
N GLU A 100 -4.50 -0.43 -16.39
CA GLU A 100 -5.56 0.34 -17.04
C GLU A 100 -5.00 1.57 -17.79
N ALA A 101 -4.01 2.26 -17.20
CA ALA A 101 -3.33 3.38 -17.87
C ALA A 101 -2.57 2.95 -19.13
N GLU A 102 -2.02 1.73 -19.15
CA GLU A 102 -1.32 1.16 -20.31
C GLU A 102 -2.28 0.78 -21.44
N GLU A 103 -3.43 0.19 -21.10
CA GLU A 103 -4.51 -0.10 -22.06
C GLU A 103 -5.11 1.16 -22.68
N ILE A 104 -5.23 2.25 -21.91
CA ILE A 104 -5.67 3.56 -22.41
C ILE A 104 -4.64 4.09 -23.43
N LYS A 105 -3.35 4.04 -23.10
CA LYS A 105 -2.28 4.46 -24.03
C LYS A 105 -2.26 3.62 -25.30
N TYR A 106 -2.46 2.31 -25.21
CA TYR A 106 -2.54 1.42 -26.37
C TYR A 106 -3.74 1.76 -27.26
N ARG A 107 -4.93 1.97 -26.68
CA ARG A 107 -6.13 2.38 -27.42
C ARG A 107 -5.95 3.73 -28.11
N MET A 108 -5.34 4.71 -27.44
CA MET A 108 -5.03 6.01 -28.05
C MET A 108 -4.08 5.89 -29.23
N ARG A 109 -3.03 5.05 -29.12
CA ARG A 109 -2.09 4.81 -30.23
C ARG A 109 -2.78 4.13 -31.42
N ARG A 110 -3.62 3.14 -31.17
CA ARG A 110 -4.39 2.45 -32.23
C ARG A 110 -5.33 3.44 -32.92
N ARG A 111 -6.10 4.22 -32.15
CA ARG A 111 -7.01 5.23 -32.68
C ARG A 111 -6.28 6.27 -33.54
N ARG A 112 -5.14 6.79 -33.09
CA ARG A 112 -4.32 7.72 -33.91
C ARG A 112 -3.88 7.11 -35.23
N ARG A 113 -3.52 5.82 -35.23
CA ARG A 113 -3.13 5.11 -36.44
C ARG A 113 -4.31 4.94 -37.39
N GLU A 114 -5.48 4.57 -36.87
CA GLU A 114 -6.72 4.46 -37.65
C GLU A 114 -7.14 5.82 -38.21
N GLU A 115 -7.04 6.90 -37.42
CA GLU A 115 -7.30 8.28 -37.85
C GLU A 115 -6.34 8.70 -38.97
N HIS A 116 -5.04 8.42 -38.85
CA HIS A 116 -4.07 8.68 -39.91
C HIS A 116 -4.36 7.86 -41.18
N GLU A 117 -4.73 6.58 -41.05
CA GLU A 117 -5.07 5.72 -42.18
C GLU A 117 -6.40 6.11 -42.85
N ALA A 118 -7.38 6.59 -42.06
CA ALA A 118 -8.62 7.16 -42.57
C ALA A 118 -8.37 8.48 -43.30
N MET A 119 -7.63 9.40 -42.68
CA MET A 119 -7.22 10.66 -43.29
C MET A 119 -6.39 10.42 -44.56
N ALA A 120 -5.49 9.44 -44.56
CA ALA A 120 -4.75 9.06 -45.76
C ALA A 120 -5.68 8.50 -46.85
N ARG A 121 -6.71 7.72 -46.50
CA ARG A 121 -7.72 7.24 -47.47
C ARG A 121 -8.58 8.37 -48.04
N GLU A 122 -8.85 9.41 -47.27
CA GLU A 122 -9.58 10.60 -47.73
C GLU A 122 -8.71 11.52 -48.59
N ILE A 123 -7.46 11.74 -48.19
CA ILE A 123 -6.55 12.68 -48.85
C ILE A 123 -5.87 12.08 -50.10
N ARG A 124 -5.50 10.79 -50.10
CA ARG A 124 -4.86 10.13 -51.26
C ARG A 124 -5.61 10.32 -52.58
N PRO A 125 -6.93 10.11 -52.68
CA PRO A 125 -7.65 10.33 -53.93
C PRO A 125 -7.74 11.81 -54.31
N LEU A 126 -7.71 12.74 -53.35
CA LEU A 126 -7.66 14.17 -53.63
C LEU A 126 -6.30 14.57 -54.19
N ILE A 127 -5.20 14.08 -53.60
CA ILE A 127 -3.84 14.31 -54.10
C ILE A 127 -3.64 13.65 -55.47
N ALA A 128 -4.16 12.44 -55.69
CA ALA A 128 -4.08 11.75 -56.98
C ALA A 128 -4.86 12.45 -58.11
N ARG A 129 -5.79 13.35 -57.76
CA ARG A 129 -6.55 14.20 -58.71
C ARG A 129 -5.93 15.58 -58.92
N LEU A 130 -4.89 15.94 -58.17
CA LEU A 130 -4.14 17.16 -58.42
C LEU A 130 -3.27 16.93 -59.67
N PRO A 131 -3.32 17.82 -60.68
CA PRO A 131 -2.46 17.71 -61.83
C PRO A 131 -1.00 17.92 -61.38
N VAL A 132 -0.17 16.89 -61.55
CA VAL A 132 1.27 17.02 -61.34
C VAL A 132 1.84 17.75 -62.56
N GLY A 133 1.92 19.07 -62.44
CA GLY A 133 2.49 19.95 -63.48
C GLY A 133 1.46 20.85 -64.14
N ALA A 134 1.36 22.06 -63.60
CA ALA A 134 1.12 23.28 -64.37
C ALA A 134 2.16 24.30 -63.91
#